data_AF-A0A4Q9QRX0-F1
#
_entry.id   AF-A0A4Q9QRX0-F1
#
_cell.length_a   1.000
_cell.length_b   1.000
_cell.length_c   1.000
_cell.angle_alpha   90.00
_cell.angle_beta   90.00
_cell.angle_gamma   90.00
#
_symmetry.space_group_name_H-M   'P 1'
#
loop_
_entity.id
_entity.type
_entity.pdbx_description
1 polymer ?
#
loop_
_entity_poly.entity_id
_entity_poly.type
_entity_poly.pdbx_seq_one_letter_code
_entity_poly.pdbx_strand_id
1 'polypeptide(L)'
;MITFTSGGCFSACTLVFMAGSERLLGDQGRLGFHTAGLYASDAPPSMMMTYLYRKAFLEHGVSDTFLEKVLNTQHKDLWMPEPEELLREGIVTAQVNARSFEDGRLARLRQDGQLKVYLLGSRVFKTLARVAPEQYQKQESEVVEALAHFSTFADFHAAVKRRSDSLLSHYIGTAPAPELIEFWRAHMALLQALYEDAPEQCGSFMLGLSTSRFDYRTVLSVEALKRRQDAELALIEAAMLNPQGPGVDAAAELTAAFASAKSKAPDAEDMYLHPSDYADEPENLCSAFLALYRPLLAIPDEERAGSALRQLARLRGQELSFANVVSGREQTRINGPGSLEGGTYPGPLA
;
A
#
# COMPACT_ATOMS: atom_id res chain seq x y z
N MET A 1 24.39 -8.18 -21.56
CA MET A 1 23.59 -7.90 -20.35
C MET A 1 22.12 -7.99 -20.75
N ILE A 2 21.34 -8.81 -20.06
CA ILE A 2 19.89 -8.92 -20.30
C ILE A 2 19.16 -7.94 -19.37
N THR A 3 18.22 -7.19 -19.92
CA THR A 3 17.22 -6.44 -19.15
C THR A 3 15.86 -7.03 -19.43
N PHE A 4 15.03 -7.14 -18.39
CA PHE A 4 13.74 -7.81 -18.46
C PHE A 4 12.72 -7.10 -17.57
N THR A 5 11.48 -7.00 -18.05
CA THR A 5 10.35 -6.59 -17.21
C THR A 5 9.13 -7.45 -17.55
N SER A 6 8.53 -8.05 -16.52
CA SER A 6 7.27 -8.82 -16.62
C SER A 6 6.03 -8.01 -16.26
N GLY A 7 6.20 -6.85 -15.61
CA GLY A 7 5.10 -6.01 -15.15
C GLY A 7 5.18 -4.60 -15.73
N GLY A 8 5.99 -3.73 -15.14
CA GLY A 8 6.10 -2.35 -15.57
C GLY A 8 7.50 -1.79 -15.38
N CYS A 9 7.97 -1.05 -16.38
CA CYS A 9 9.12 -0.17 -16.23
C CYS A 9 8.78 1.20 -16.86
N PHE A 10 8.65 2.20 -15.99
CA PHE A 10 8.20 3.54 -16.34
C PHE A 10 9.27 4.59 -16.03
N SER A 11 9.22 5.70 -16.78
CA SER A 11 10.04 6.86 -16.50
C SER A 11 11.54 6.53 -16.62
N ALA A 12 12.37 6.94 -15.65
CA ALA A 12 13.82 6.74 -15.68
C ALA A 12 14.28 5.28 -15.79
N CYS A 13 13.50 4.29 -15.36
CA CYS A 13 13.94 2.90 -15.49
C CYS A 13 13.99 2.45 -16.96
N THR A 14 13.27 3.11 -17.88
CA THR A 14 13.30 2.77 -19.32
C THR A 14 14.71 2.98 -19.90
N LEU A 15 15.46 3.96 -19.40
CA LEU A 15 16.87 4.15 -19.74
C LEU A 15 17.72 2.96 -19.29
N VAL A 16 17.51 2.48 -18.06
CA VAL A 16 18.21 1.31 -17.52
C VAL A 16 17.85 0.06 -18.31
N PHE A 17 16.57 -0.09 -18.68
CA PHE A 17 16.12 -1.18 -19.54
C PHE A 17 16.80 -1.13 -20.92
N MET A 18 16.93 0.04 -21.53
CA MET A 18 17.58 0.23 -22.84
C MET A 18 19.10 -0.01 -22.81
N ALA A 19 19.75 0.07 -21.64
CA ALA A 19 21.17 -0.26 -21.49
C ALA A 19 21.48 -1.74 -21.71
N GLY A 20 20.47 -2.63 -21.68
CA GLY A 20 20.63 -4.05 -21.98
C GLY A 20 20.97 -4.31 -23.46
N SER A 21 21.82 -5.30 -23.73
CA SER A 21 22.06 -5.80 -25.08
C SER A 21 20.92 -6.69 -25.58
N GLU A 22 20.28 -7.39 -24.65
CA GLU A 22 19.04 -8.14 -24.86
C GLU A 22 17.97 -7.53 -23.94
N ARG A 23 16.86 -7.08 -24.54
CA ARG A 23 15.84 -6.26 -23.87
C ARG A 23 14.50 -6.97 -24.02
N LEU A 24 14.13 -7.71 -22.98
CA LEU A 24 13.03 -8.67 -23.03
C LEU A 24 11.79 -8.08 -22.38
N LEU A 25 10.68 -8.04 -23.13
CA LEU A 25 9.38 -7.64 -22.61
C LEU A 25 8.57 -8.89 -22.28
N GLY A 26 8.15 -9.05 -21.03
CA GLY A 26 7.22 -10.12 -20.66
C GLY A 26 5.86 -9.95 -21.33
N ASP A 27 5.06 -11.00 -21.33
CA ASP A 27 3.69 -11.04 -21.87
C ASP A 27 2.74 -10.03 -21.22
N GLN A 28 3.00 -9.63 -19.97
CA GLN A 28 2.29 -8.54 -19.27
C GLN A 28 3.17 -7.29 -19.07
N GLY A 29 4.36 -7.27 -19.67
CA GLY A 29 5.34 -6.21 -19.51
C GLY A 29 4.90 -4.92 -20.20
N ARG A 30 5.04 -3.79 -19.51
CA ARG A 30 4.77 -2.45 -20.03
C ARG A 30 5.99 -1.56 -19.88
N LEU A 31 6.28 -0.78 -20.93
CA LEU A 31 7.20 0.35 -20.85
C LEU A 31 6.43 1.64 -20.97
N GLY A 32 6.78 2.63 -20.16
CA GLY A 32 6.10 3.92 -20.18
C GLY A 32 7.08 5.08 -20.13
N PHE A 33 6.82 6.06 -20.97
CA PHE A 33 7.72 7.14 -21.29
C PHE A 33 7.03 8.48 -21.03
N HIS A 34 7.85 9.44 -20.61
CA HIS A 34 7.51 10.85 -20.57
C HIS A 34 8.79 11.68 -20.60
N THR A 35 8.64 12.99 -20.78
CA THR A 35 9.77 13.92 -20.77
C THR A 35 10.44 13.98 -19.40
N ALA A 36 11.73 14.31 -19.35
CA ALA A 36 12.41 14.48 -18.08
C ALA A 36 11.74 15.60 -17.26
N GLY A 37 11.52 15.38 -15.98
CA GLY A 37 10.92 16.37 -15.10
C GLY A 37 11.20 16.06 -13.64
N LEU A 38 11.21 17.10 -12.82
CA LEU A 38 11.16 16.95 -11.38
C LEU A 38 9.68 16.85 -11.00
N TYR A 39 9.19 15.71 -10.49
CA TYR A 39 7.77 15.51 -10.13
C TYR A 39 7.15 16.62 -9.25
N ALA A 40 7.95 17.46 -8.59
CA ALA A 40 7.49 18.53 -7.71
C ALA A 40 7.49 19.92 -8.39
N SER A 41 7.61 19.98 -9.73
CA SER A 41 7.72 21.24 -10.46
C SER A 41 7.16 21.12 -11.88
N ASP A 42 6.19 21.98 -12.19
CA ASP A 42 5.71 22.20 -13.56
C ASP A 42 6.71 22.93 -14.46
N ALA A 43 7.85 23.39 -13.89
CA ALA A 43 8.90 24.00 -14.68
C ALA A 43 9.45 22.98 -15.69
N PRO A 44 9.63 23.40 -16.96
CA PRO A 44 10.21 22.53 -17.97
C PRO A 44 11.61 22.06 -17.56
N PRO A 45 12.04 20.86 -17.98
CA PRO A 45 13.40 20.41 -17.74
C PRO A 45 14.42 21.43 -18.27
N SER A 46 15.52 21.59 -17.53
CA SER A 46 16.62 22.44 -18.00
C SER A 46 17.11 21.97 -19.37
N MET A 47 17.59 22.89 -20.20
CA MET A 47 18.11 22.58 -21.53
C MET A 47 19.19 21.48 -21.50
N MET A 48 20.02 21.46 -20.44
CA MET A 48 21.02 20.41 -20.23
C MET A 48 20.39 19.04 -19.98
N MET A 49 19.34 18.97 -19.16
CA MET A 49 18.63 17.71 -18.89
C MET A 49 17.95 17.18 -20.15
N THR A 50 17.28 18.05 -20.92
CA THR A 50 16.69 17.68 -22.20
C THR A 50 17.74 17.16 -23.17
N TYR A 51 18.90 17.81 -23.25
CA TYR A 51 20.02 17.36 -24.08
C TYR A 51 20.55 15.98 -23.68
N LEU A 52 20.82 15.76 -22.38
CA LEU A 52 21.32 14.47 -21.87
C LEU A 52 20.30 13.34 -22.07
N TYR A 53 19.02 13.63 -21.82
CA TYR A 53 17.94 12.67 -22.01
C TYR A 53 17.81 12.30 -23.50
N ARG A 54 17.81 13.30 -24.39
CA ARG A 54 17.78 13.07 -25.84
C ARG A 54 18.96 12.22 -26.29
N LYS A 55 20.17 12.58 -25.85
CA LYS A 55 21.40 11.85 -26.15
C LYS A 55 21.31 10.38 -25.73
N ALA A 56 20.83 10.09 -24.52
CA ALA A 56 20.72 8.71 -24.03
C ALA A 56 19.77 7.85 -24.89
N PHE A 57 18.63 8.39 -25.32
CA PHE A 57 17.72 7.64 -26.21
C PHE A 57 18.33 7.39 -27.60
N LEU A 58 18.97 8.40 -28.18
CA LEU A 58 19.61 8.28 -29.49
C LEU A 58 20.81 7.31 -29.48
N GLU A 59 21.61 7.31 -28.42
CA GLU A 59 22.73 6.37 -28.24
C GLU A 59 22.27 4.91 -28.18
N HIS A 60 21.01 4.67 -27.79
CA HIS A 60 20.38 3.35 -27.79
C HIS A 60 19.55 3.05 -29.05
N GLY A 61 19.67 3.88 -30.09
CA GLY A 61 19.10 3.62 -31.42
C GLY A 61 17.61 3.94 -31.55
N VAL A 62 17.03 4.67 -30.58
CA VAL A 62 15.62 5.10 -30.66
C VAL A 62 15.47 6.14 -31.75
N SER A 63 14.40 6.06 -32.56
CA SER A 63 14.17 7.03 -33.62
C SER A 63 13.85 8.42 -33.06
N ASP A 64 14.18 9.46 -33.83
CA ASP A 64 13.77 10.84 -33.50
C ASP A 64 12.25 10.95 -33.33
N THR A 65 11.46 10.26 -34.16
CA THR A 65 9.99 10.30 -34.09
C THR A 65 9.47 9.76 -32.75
N PHE A 66 10.01 8.64 -32.28
CA PHE A 66 9.63 8.09 -30.99
C PHE A 66 10.07 9.02 -29.86
N LEU A 67 11.29 9.55 -29.95
CA LEU A 67 11.84 10.47 -28.96
C LEU A 67 11.03 11.77 -28.86
N GLU A 68 10.57 12.33 -29.98
CA GLU A 68 9.67 13.49 -29.97
C GLU A 68 8.36 13.18 -29.24
N LYS A 69 7.78 11.98 -29.38
CA LYS A 69 6.59 11.60 -28.57
C LYS A 69 6.91 11.53 -27.08
N VAL A 70 8.08 10.98 -26.71
CA VAL A 70 8.54 10.96 -25.31
C VAL A 70 8.66 12.38 -24.77
N LEU A 71 9.33 13.27 -25.51
CA LEU A 71 9.57 14.66 -25.09
C LEU A 71 8.29 15.51 -25.05
N ASN A 72 7.29 15.18 -25.86
CA ASN A 72 5.97 15.84 -25.86
C ASN A 72 5.00 15.29 -24.81
N THR A 73 5.30 14.13 -24.21
CA THR A 73 4.52 13.60 -23.10
C THR A 73 4.97 14.29 -21.81
N GLN A 74 4.06 15.02 -21.14
CA GLN A 74 4.42 15.79 -19.95
C GLN A 74 4.87 14.86 -18.83
N HIS A 75 5.71 15.35 -17.92
CA HIS A 75 6.30 14.53 -16.86
C HIS A 75 5.28 13.95 -15.85
N LYS A 76 4.07 14.53 -15.81
CA LYS A 76 2.93 14.07 -15.02
C LYS A 76 2.04 13.06 -15.76
N ASP A 77 2.20 12.98 -17.08
CA ASP A 77 1.51 12.02 -17.94
C ASP A 77 2.41 10.79 -18.15
N LEU A 78 1.83 9.70 -18.64
CA LEU A 78 2.57 8.49 -18.98
C LEU A 78 2.09 7.95 -20.32
N TRP A 79 2.94 8.03 -21.33
CA TRP A 79 2.68 7.38 -22.62
C TRP A 79 3.17 5.94 -22.56
N MET A 80 2.29 5.00 -22.87
CA MET A 80 2.58 3.57 -22.92
C MET A 80 2.45 3.08 -24.37
N PRO A 81 3.56 2.96 -25.12
CA PRO A 81 3.55 2.41 -26.46
C PRO A 81 3.15 0.93 -26.45
N GLU A 82 2.56 0.47 -27.55
CA GLU A 82 2.25 -0.93 -27.75
C GLU A 82 3.54 -1.77 -27.97
N PRO A 83 3.56 -3.05 -27.60
CA PRO A 83 4.73 -3.91 -27.76
C PRO A 83 5.32 -3.94 -29.18
N GLU A 84 4.47 -3.85 -30.21
CA GLU A 84 4.90 -3.82 -31.62
C GLU A 84 5.66 -2.54 -31.97
N GLU A 85 5.28 -1.40 -31.37
CA GLU A 85 6.01 -0.14 -31.51
C GLU A 85 7.37 -0.24 -30.82
N LEU A 86 7.42 -0.80 -29.61
CA LEU A 86 8.66 -1.01 -28.87
C LEU A 86 9.67 -1.92 -29.61
N LEU A 87 9.17 -2.96 -30.28
CA LEU A 87 9.98 -3.85 -31.11
C LEU A 87 10.49 -3.14 -32.38
N ARG A 88 9.62 -2.41 -33.08
CA ARG A 88 9.98 -1.68 -34.30
C ARG A 88 11.02 -0.59 -34.04
N GLU A 89 10.93 0.07 -32.88
CA GLU A 89 11.86 1.12 -32.46
C GLU A 89 13.15 0.56 -31.82
N GLY A 90 13.29 -0.76 -31.76
CA GLY A 90 14.46 -1.42 -31.18
C GLY A 90 14.57 -1.24 -29.66
N ILE A 91 13.57 -0.68 -28.98
CA ILE A 91 13.57 -0.51 -27.52
C ILE A 91 13.49 -1.88 -26.84
N VAL A 92 12.72 -2.80 -27.41
CA VAL A 92 12.63 -4.21 -27.01
C VAL A 92 13.25 -5.07 -28.12
N THR A 93 13.99 -6.11 -27.77
CA THR A 93 14.56 -7.06 -28.73
C THR A 93 13.70 -8.29 -28.91
N ALA A 94 12.91 -8.68 -27.91
CA ALA A 94 11.94 -9.77 -28.01
C ALA A 94 10.83 -9.66 -26.95
N GLN A 95 9.64 -10.18 -27.30
CA GLN A 95 8.64 -10.53 -26.30
C GLN A 95 8.85 -11.97 -25.85
N VAL A 96 8.76 -12.21 -24.55
CA VAL A 96 9.00 -13.53 -23.94
C VAL A 96 7.87 -13.88 -22.99
N ASN A 97 7.64 -15.18 -22.77
CA ASN A 97 6.79 -15.62 -21.69
C ASN A 97 7.49 -15.27 -20.36
N ALA A 98 6.88 -14.40 -19.54
CA ALA A 98 7.50 -13.96 -18.30
C ALA A 98 7.78 -15.10 -17.32
N ARG A 99 7.02 -16.20 -17.40
CA ARG A 99 7.20 -17.39 -16.56
C ARG A 99 8.49 -18.14 -16.86
N SER A 100 9.13 -17.88 -18.00
CA SER A 100 10.44 -18.43 -18.35
C SER A 100 11.59 -17.71 -17.64
N PHE A 101 11.33 -16.59 -16.95
CA PHE A 101 12.33 -15.81 -16.21
C PHE A 101 11.95 -15.77 -14.73
N GLU A 102 12.84 -16.29 -13.88
CA GLU A 102 12.65 -16.21 -12.43
C GLU A 102 12.93 -14.77 -11.95
N ASP A 103 12.00 -14.18 -11.18
CA ASP A 103 12.26 -12.89 -10.51
C ASP A 103 13.44 -13.07 -9.55
N GLY A 104 14.58 -12.42 -9.85
CA GLY A 104 15.81 -12.57 -9.07
C GLY A 104 15.68 -12.16 -7.60
N ARG A 105 14.74 -11.28 -7.25
CA ARG A 105 14.44 -10.96 -5.84
C ARG A 105 13.71 -12.11 -5.18
N LEU A 106 12.75 -12.72 -5.87
CA LEU A 106 12.03 -13.88 -5.38
C LEU A 106 12.96 -15.10 -5.25
N ALA A 107 13.82 -15.33 -6.24
CA ALA A 107 14.88 -16.34 -6.19
C ALA A 107 15.79 -16.15 -4.96
N ARG A 108 16.17 -14.90 -4.66
CA ARG A 108 16.95 -14.58 -3.46
C ARG A 108 16.21 -14.94 -2.19
N LEU A 109 14.90 -14.66 -2.08
CA LEU A 109 14.12 -15.00 -0.89
C LEU A 109 14.05 -16.51 -0.62
N ARG A 110 14.20 -17.34 -1.65
CA ARG A 110 14.24 -18.81 -1.53
C ARG A 110 15.57 -19.33 -1.00
N GLN A 111 16.61 -18.50 -0.93
CA GLN A 111 17.88 -18.87 -0.33
C GLN A 111 17.78 -18.87 1.20
N ASP A 112 18.53 -19.77 1.84
CA ASP A 112 18.52 -19.96 3.29
C ASP A 112 18.66 -18.64 4.05
N GLY A 113 17.72 -18.40 4.97
CA GLY A 113 17.70 -17.23 5.85
C GLY A 113 17.30 -15.90 5.19
N GLN A 114 17.21 -15.80 3.86
CA GLN A 114 16.87 -14.53 3.19
C GLN A 114 15.41 -14.13 3.43
N LEU A 115 14.49 -15.10 3.46
CA LEU A 115 13.10 -14.83 3.80
C LEU A 115 12.97 -14.26 5.22
N LYS A 116 13.72 -14.80 6.18
CA LYS A 116 13.73 -14.31 7.56
C LYS A 116 14.17 -12.85 7.63
N VAL A 117 15.28 -12.51 6.99
CA VAL A 117 15.78 -11.12 6.90
C VAL A 117 14.73 -10.20 6.30
N TYR A 118 14.06 -10.65 5.24
CA TYR A 118 12.98 -9.90 4.59
C TYR A 118 11.79 -9.66 5.51
N LEU A 119 11.30 -10.71 6.20
CA LEU A 119 10.16 -10.62 7.13
C LEU A 119 10.46 -9.67 8.29
N LEU A 120 11.69 -9.71 8.84
CA LEU A 120 12.12 -8.82 9.91
C LEU A 120 12.22 -7.33 9.48
N GLY A 121 12.08 -7.03 8.18
CA GLY A 121 11.89 -5.67 7.69
C GLY A 121 10.52 -5.07 8.03
N SER A 122 9.50 -5.91 8.24
CA SER A 122 8.20 -5.46 8.77
C SER A 122 8.24 -5.33 10.29
N ARG A 123 7.62 -4.27 10.80
CA ARG A 123 7.55 -3.98 12.24
C ARG A 123 6.79 -5.05 13.01
N VAL A 124 5.67 -5.54 12.47
CA VAL A 124 4.84 -6.57 13.10
C VAL A 124 5.63 -7.87 13.25
N PHE A 125 6.24 -8.35 12.16
CA PHE A 125 7.06 -9.56 12.18
C PHE A 125 8.30 -9.42 13.08
N LYS A 126 8.95 -8.25 13.07
CA LYS A 126 10.06 -7.95 13.98
C LYS A 126 9.64 -7.97 15.44
N THR A 127 8.45 -7.44 15.76
CA THR A 127 7.89 -7.49 17.12
C THR A 127 7.59 -8.93 17.52
N LEU A 128 6.89 -9.70 16.68
CA LEU A 128 6.58 -11.11 16.93
C LEU A 128 7.85 -11.93 17.17
N ALA A 129 8.89 -11.75 16.37
CA ALA A 129 10.16 -12.46 16.56
C ALA A 129 10.80 -12.19 17.93
N ARG A 130 10.54 -11.02 18.53
CA ARG A 130 11.07 -10.62 19.84
C ARG A 130 10.22 -11.12 21.00
N VAL A 131 8.90 -10.91 20.95
CA VAL A 131 8.01 -11.15 22.11
C VAL A 131 7.23 -12.46 22.03
N ALA A 132 7.16 -13.07 20.83
CA ALA A 132 6.34 -14.24 20.55
C ALA A 132 7.00 -15.17 19.52
N PRO A 133 8.16 -15.76 19.85
CA PRO A 133 8.96 -16.52 18.90
C PRO A 133 8.22 -17.72 18.29
N GLU A 134 7.35 -18.39 19.03
CA GLU A 134 6.54 -19.51 18.52
C GLU A 134 5.51 -19.03 17.48
N GLN A 135 4.83 -17.92 17.76
CA GLN A 135 3.88 -17.34 16.81
C GLN A 135 4.61 -16.82 15.56
N TYR A 136 5.80 -16.22 15.72
CA TYR A 136 6.65 -15.82 14.60
C TYR A 136 7.03 -17.03 13.74
N GLN A 137 7.49 -18.13 14.34
CA GLN A 137 7.85 -19.36 13.62
C GLN A 137 6.66 -19.92 12.82
N LYS A 138 5.46 -19.92 13.41
CA LYS A 138 4.24 -20.30 12.69
C LYS A 138 4.01 -19.41 11.47
N GLN A 139 4.07 -18.09 11.64
CA GLN A 139 3.90 -17.17 10.50
C GLN A 139 5.00 -17.33 9.45
N GLU A 140 6.25 -17.50 9.86
CA GLU A 140 7.38 -17.74 8.97
C GLU A 140 7.14 -19.01 8.14
N SER A 141 6.69 -20.11 8.76
CA SER A 141 6.38 -21.35 8.04
C SER A 141 5.25 -21.20 7.01
N GLU A 142 4.19 -20.47 7.36
CA GLU A 142 3.07 -20.18 6.43
C GLU A 142 3.58 -19.37 5.22
N VAL A 143 4.49 -18.42 5.44
CA VAL A 143 5.09 -17.62 4.35
C VAL A 143 6.06 -18.43 3.51
N VAL A 144 6.88 -19.29 4.12
CA VAL A 144 7.77 -20.23 3.40
C VAL A 144 6.97 -21.11 2.46
N GLU A 145 5.89 -21.72 2.95
CA GLU A 145 5.04 -22.60 2.15
C GLU A 145 4.44 -21.85 0.95
N ALA A 146 3.90 -20.65 1.16
CA ALA A 146 3.30 -19.93 0.04
C ALA A 146 4.29 -19.28 -0.92
N LEU A 147 5.56 -19.06 -0.54
CA LEU A 147 6.60 -18.50 -1.41
C LEU A 147 6.76 -19.30 -2.72
N ALA A 148 6.50 -20.61 -2.69
CA ALA A 148 6.53 -21.48 -3.86
C ALA A 148 5.43 -21.17 -4.90
N HIS A 149 4.33 -20.52 -4.48
CA HIS A 149 3.17 -20.25 -5.34
C HIS A 149 3.23 -18.90 -6.04
N PHE A 150 4.17 -18.02 -5.68
CA PHE A 150 4.33 -16.72 -6.33
C PHE A 150 5.28 -16.80 -7.51
N SER A 151 4.92 -16.08 -8.59
CA SER A 151 5.74 -15.94 -9.80
C SER A 151 6.53 -14.63 -9.84
N THR A 152 6.10 -13.60 -9.09
CA THR A 152 6.77 -12.30 -9.02
C THR A 152 7.02 -11.87 -7.57
N PHE A 153 8.08 -11.09 -7.34
CA PHE A 153 8.32 -10.49 -6.02
C PHE A 153 7.25 -9.48 -5.63
N ALA A 154 6.67 -8.77 -6.60
CA ALA A 154 5.64 -7.76 -6.33
C ALA A 154 4.38 -8.38 -5.71
N ASP A 155 3.89 -9.48 -6.28
CA ASP A 155 2.72 -10.20 -5.77
C ASP A 155 3.00 -10.79 -4.38
N PHE A 156 4.18 -11.39 -4.21
CA PHE A 156 4.64 -11.91 -2.93
C PHE A 156 4.71 -10.81 -1.87
N HIS A 157 5.33 -9.67 -2.19
CA HIS A 157 5.45 -8.53 -1.29
C HIS A 157 4.08 -7.98 -0.88
N ALA A 158 3.16 -7.84 -1.84
CA ALA A 158 1.80 -7.41 -1.56
C ALA A 158 1.06 -8.39 -0.64
N ALA A 159 1.25 -9.70 -0.83
CA ALA A 159 0.68 -10.73 0.06
C ALA A 159 1.25 -10.66 1.48
N VAL A 160 2.56 -10.52 1.65
CA VAL A 160 3.20 -10.35 2.96
C VAL A 160 2.73 -9.07 3.64
N LYS A 161 2.58 -7.96 2.89
CA LYS A 161 2.02 -6.71 3.42
C LYS A 161 0.60 -6.90 3.93
N ARG A 162 -0.30 -7.50 3.13
CA ARG A 162 -1.68 -7.80 3.55
C ARG A 162 -1.72 -8.67 4.81
N ARG A 163 -0.81 -9.65 4.92
CA ARG A 163 -0.69 -10.48 6.14
C ARG A 163 -0.24 -9.66 7.35
N SER A 164 0.77 -8.82 7.19
CA SER A 164 1.25 -7.92 8.25
C SER A 164 0.13 -6.98 8.73
N ASP A 165 -0.63 -6.39 7.80
CA ASP A 165 -1.74 -5.48 8.10
C ASP A 165 -2.90 -6.23 8.81
N SER A 166 -3.17 -7.48 8.39
CA SER A 166 -4.17 -8.35 9.04
C SER A 166 -3.78 -8.73 10.46
N LEU A 167 -2.51 -9.10 10.69
CA LEU A 167 -2.00 -9.40 12.04
C LEU A 167 -2.10 -8.20 12.97
N LEU A 168 -1.68 -7.02 12.51
CA LEU A 168 -1.82 -5.79 13.31
C LEU A 168 -3.29 -5.50 13.61
N SER A 169 -4.19 -5.63 12.63
CA SER A 169 -5.63 -5.41 12.82
C SER A 169 -6.22 -6.38 13.85
N HIS A 170 -5.80 -7.66 13.84
CA HIS A 170 -6.19 -8.64 14.86
C HIS A 170 -5.74 -8.20 16.26
N TYR A 171 -4.48 -7.78 16.43
CA TYR A 171 -3.99 -7.33 17.74
C TYR A 171 -4.65 -6.04 18.22
N ILE A 172 -4.97 -5.10 17.32
CA ILE A 172 -5.78 -3.92 17.65
C ILE A 172 -7.17 -4.34 18.16
N GLY A 173 -7.79 -5.33 17.53
CA GLY A 173 -9.13 -5.82 17.88
C GLY A 173 -9.23 -6.61 19.19
N THR A 174 -8.09 -6.98 19.79
CA THR A 174 -7.99 -7.80 21.00
C THR A 174 -7.09 -7.20 22.09
N ALA A 175 -6.43 -6.07 21.86
CA ALA A 175 -5.58 -5.45 22.87
C ALA A 175 -6.37 -4.93 24.10
N PRO A 176 -5.78 -4.99 25.31
CA PRO A 176 -6.29 -4.26 26.47
C PRO A 176 -6.38 -2.74 26.23
N ALA A 177 -7.28 -2.08 26.96
CA ALA A 177 -7.60 -0.68 26.72
C ALA A 177 -6.41 0.29 26.85
N PRO A 178 -5.55 0.20 27.89
CA PRO A 178 -4.46 1.16 28.06
C PRO A 178 -3.48 1.18 26.88
N GLU A 179 -3.03 0.00 26.43
CA GLU A 179 -2.08 -0.13 25.32
C GLU A 179 -2.73 0.23 23.98
N LEU A 180 -4.00 -0.09 23.80
CA LEU A 180 -4.76 0.30 22.61
C LEU A 180 -4.92 1.82 22.50
N ILE A 181 -5.23 2.48 23.61
CA ILE A 181 -5.36 3.93 23.68
C ILE A 181 -4.01 4.60 23.42
N GLU A 182 -2.92 4.14 24.05
CA GLU A 182 -1.59 4.71 23.82
C GLU A 182 -1.07 4.50 22.39
N PHE A 183 -1.35 3.34 21.79
CA PHE A 183 -1.07 3.09 20.38
C PHE A 183 -1.75 4.12 19.47
N TRP A 184 -3.05 4.33 19.65
CA TRP A 184 -3.79 5.26 18.82
C TRP A 184 -3.43 6.72 19.12
N ARG A 185 -3.18 7.10 20.38
CA ARG A 185 -2.65 8.43 20.73
C ARG A 185 -1.32 8.71 20.06
N ALA A 186 -0.38 7.77 20.11
CA ALA A 186 0.92 7.91 19.46
C ALA A 186 0.78 7.99 17.94
N HIS A 187 -0.16 7.24 17.34
CA HIS A 187 -0.42 7.29 15.91
C HIS A 187 -1.06 8.62 15.48
N MET A 188 -2.07 9.09 16.21
CA MET A 188 -2.75 10.36 15.95
C MET A 188 -1.79 11.54 16.09
N ALA A 189 -0.85 11.51 17.03
CA ALA A 189 0.16 12.55 17.14
C ALA A 189 1.04 12.66 15.87
N LEU A 190 1.40 11.53 15.24
CA LEU A 190 2.15 11.54 13.98
C LEU A 190 1.30 12.09 12.83
N LEU A 191 0.05 11.63 12.70
CA LEU A 191 -0.83 12.11 11.65
C LEU A 191 -1.17 13.59 11.81
N GLN A 192 -1.35 14.07 13.03
CA GLN A 192 -1.60 15.48 13.32
C GLN A 192 -0.38 16.33 12.92
N ALA A 193 0.84 15.92 13.28
CA ALA A 193 2.05 16.62 12.86
C ALA A 193 2.22 16.64 11.34
N LEU A 194 1.95 15.52 10.66
CA LEU A 194 1.95 15.48 9.20
C LEU A 194 0.87 16.37 8.60
N TYR A 195 -0.33 16.41 9.17
CA TYR A 195 -1.43 17.21 8.66
C TYR A 195 -1.17 18.71 8.76
N GLU A 196 -0.52 19.15 9.84
CA GLU A 196 -0.19 20.56 10.07
C GLU A 196 0.86 21.09 9.08
N ASP A 197 1.89 20.30 8.79
CA ASP A 197 3.01 20.73 7.95
C ASP A 197 2.91 20.26 6.48
N ALA A 198 2.24 19.15 6.22
CA ALA A 198 2.19 18.47 4.92
C ALA A 198 0.88 17.65 4.73
N PRO A 199 -0.29 18.30 4.60
CA PRO A 199 -1.61 17.64 4.60
C PRO A 199 -1.78 16.52 3.55
N GLU A 200 -1.31 16.73 2.32
CA GLU A 200 -1.33 15.70 1.27
C GLU A 200 -0.45 14.47 1.62
N GLN A 201 0.64 14.70 2.36
CA GLN A 201 1.54 13.63 2.78
C GLN A 201 0.97 12.83 3.95
N CYS A 202 0.08 13.42 4.76
CA CYS A 202 -0.62 12.68 5.80
C CYS A 202 -1.47 11.53 5.23
N GLY A 203 -2.32 11.80 4.24
CA GLY A 203 -3.13 10.75 3.60
C GLY A 203 -2.26 9.72 2.88
N SER A 204 -1.25 10.19 2.15
CA SER A 204 -0.29 9.31 1.47
C SER A 204 0.46 8.40 2.45
N PHE A 205 0.81 8.90 3.64
CA PHE A 205 1.42 8.13 4.71
C PHE A 205 0.47 7.04 5.24
N MET A 206 -0.81 7.36 5.43
CA MET A 206 -1.83 6.38 5.85
C MET A 206 -2.02 5.24 4.84
N LEU A 207 -2.01 5.56 3.54
CA LEU A 207 -2.17 4.58 2.47
C LEU A 207 -0.89 3.77 2.19
N GLY A 208 0.23 4.14 2.81
CA GLY A 208 1.54 3.58 2.44
C GLY A 208 1.97 3.95 1.02
N LEU A 209 1.38 5.01 0.46
CA LEU A 209 1.68 5.60 -0.84
C LEU A 209 2.74 6.71 -0.73
N SER A 210 3.30 6.94 0.46
CA SER A 210 4.37 7.91 0.68
C SER A 210 5.48 7.68 -0.34
N THR A 211 5.64 8.66 -1.23
CA THR A 211 6.63 8.59 -2.30
C THR A 211 8.02 8.70 -1.71
N SER A 212 9.02 8.10 -2.36
CA SER A 212 10.44 8.19 -1.96
C SER A 212 11.00 9.62 -1.92
N ARG A 213 10.20 10.63 -2.31
CA ARG A 213 10.57 12.05 -2.36
C ARG A 213 10.21 12.82 -1.10
N PHE A 214 9.22 12.36 -0.34
CA PHE A 214 8.86 13.00 0.93
C PHE A 214 9.54 12.28 2.08
N ASP A 215 10.57 12.92 2.63
CA ASP A 215 11.21 12.42 3.83
C ASP A 215 10.40 12.83 5.06
N TYR A 216 9.49 11.97 5.52
CA TYR A 216 8.67 12.21 6.71
C TYR A 216 9.50 12.57 7.95
N ARG A 217 10.81 12.26 7.98
CA ARG A 217 11.71 12.64 9.08
C ARG A 217 11.99 14.14 9.15
N THR A 218 11.66 14.92 8.13
CA THR A 218 11.74 16.39 8.19
C THR A 218 10.59 17.01 8.98
N VAL A 219 9.48 16.28 9.15
CA VAL A 219 8.29 16.70 9.90
C VAL A 219 8.18 15.94 11.22
N LEU A 220 8.37 14.62 11.18
CA LEU A 220 8.22 13.74 12.32
C LEU A 220 9.50 13.65 13.15
N SER A 221 9.42 13.98 14.43
CA SER A 221 10.55 13.81 15.36
C SER A 221 10.88 12.33 15.58
N VAL A 222 12.16 12.07 15.87
CA VAL A 222 12.64 10.72 16.23
C VAL A 222 11.91 10.21 17.47
N GLU A 223 11.63 11.09 18.42
CA GLU A 223 10.89 10.79 19.65
C GLU A 223 9.46 10.35 19.35
N ALA A 224 8.75 11.04 18.46
CA ALA A 224 7.38 10.69 18.10
C ALA A 224 7.34 9.34 17.35
N LEU A 225 8.27 9.11 16.42
CA LEU A 225 8.42 7.84 15.73
C LEU A 225 8.73 6.70 16.70
N LYS A 226 9.63 6.92 17.67
CA LYS A 226 9.96 5.95 18.72
C LYS A 226 8.77 5.67 19.62
N ARG A 227 8.04 6.69 20.08
CA ARG A 227 6.82 6.51 20.90
C ARG A 227 5.79 5.63 20.19
N ARG A 228 5.56 5.86 18.89
CA ARG A 228 4.65 5.03 18.10
C ARG A 228 5.14 3.59 17.96
N GLN A 229 6.45 3.36 17.85
CA GLN A 229 7.02 2.01 17.79
C GLN A 229 6.90 1.29 19.13
N ASP A 230 7.22 1.96 20.24
CA ASP A 230 7.11 1.40 21.59
C ASP A 230 5.65 1.05 21.92
N ALA A 231 4.70 1.89 21.50
CA ALA A 231 3.27 1.62 21.68
C ALA A 231 2.76 0.44 20.83
N GLU A 232 3.29 0.22 19.62
CA GLU A 232 2.97 -0.99 18.82
C GLU A 232 3.46 -2.26 19.48
N LEU A 233 4.67 -2.22 20.03
CA LEU A 233 5.23 -3.33 20.76
C LEU A 233 4.35 -3.69 21.96
N ALA A 234 4.05 -2.69 22.80
CA ALA A 234 3.23 -2.88 24.00
C ALA A 234 1.83 -3.40 23.64
N LEU A 235 1.21 -2.87 22.57
CA LEU A 235 -0.07 -3.35 22.05
C LEU A 235 -0.02 -4.83 21.69
N ILE A 236 0.93 -5.25 20.86
CA ILE A 236 1.03 -6.64 20.40
C ILE A 236 1.32 -7.57 21.59
N GLU A 237 2.26 -7.20 22.46
CA GLU A 237 2.60 -7.99 23.64
C GLU A 237 1.40 -8.15 24.58
N ALA A 238 0.69 -7.06 24.90
CA ALA A 238 -0.48 -7.09 25.77
C ALA A 238 -1.65 -7.86 25.18
N ALA A 239 -1.93 -7.71 23.87
CA ALA A 239 -2.97 -8.47 23.17
C ALA A 239 -2.69 -9.98 23.18
N MET A 240 -1.42 -10.38 23.17
CA MET A 240 -1.02 -11.77 23.23
C MET A 240 -1.13 -12.36 24.65
N LEU A 241 -0.72 -11.60 25.66
CA LEU A 241 -0.75 -12.04 27.05
C LEU A 241 -2.17 -12.04 27.63
N ASN A 242 -3.02 -11.10 27.20
CA ASN A 242 -4.35 -10.90 27.75
C ASN A 242 -5.34 -10.42 26.66
N PRO A 243 -5.72 -11.28 25.70
CA PRO A 243 -6.63 -10.90 24.63
C PRO A 243 -8.01 -10.55 25.18
N GLN A 244 -8.52 -9.39 24.77
CA GLN A 244 -9.83 -8.88 25.14
C GLN A 244 -10.87 -9.15 24.06
N GLY A 245 -12.12 -9.31 24.51
CA GLY A 245 -13.29 -9.29 23.63
C GLY A 245 -13.62 -7.87 23.12
N PRO A 246 -14.76 -7.70 22.42
CA PRO A 246 -15.21 -6.37 21.96
C PRO A 246 -15.46 -5.37 23.09
N GLY A 247 -15.63 -5.85 24.32
CA GLY A 247 -15.98 -5.04 25.48
C GLY A 247 -17.46 -4.67 25.49
N VAL A 248 -17.77 -3.52 26.12
CA VAL A 248 -19.15 -3.01 26.23
C VAL A 248 -19.61 -2.36 24.93
N ASP A 249 -20.90 -2.45 24.60
CA ASP A 249 -21.48 -1.84 23.38
C ASP A 249 -21.20 -0.33 23.33
N ALA A 250 -20.50 0.12 22.28
CA ALA A 250 -20.07 1.51 22.10
C ALA A 250 -20.69 2.17 20.86
N ALA A 251 -21.86 1.70 20.42
CA ALA A 251 -22.53 2.19 19.22
C ALA A 251 -22.79 3.72 19.23
N ALA A 252 -23.10 4.30 20.40
CA ALA A 252 -23.34 5.74 20.53
C ALA A 252 -22.06 6.56 20.29
N GLU A 253 -20.94 6.10 20.85
CA GLU A 253 -19.62 6.73 20.68
C GLU A 253 -19.14 6.63 19.23
N LEU A 254 -19.30 5.46 18.60
CA LEU A 254 -18.98 5.27 17.19
C LEU A 254 -19.83 6.17 16.29
N THR A 255 -21.14 6.27 16.57
CA THR A 255 -22.06 7.17 15.84
C THR A 255 -21.60 8.62 15.94
N ALA A 256 -21.27 9.09 17.15
CA ALA A 256 -20.78 10.45 17.36
C ALA A 256 -19.42 10.68 16.67
N ALA A 257 -18.53 9.69 16.68
CA ALA A 257 -17.23 9.75 16.03
C ALA A 257 -17.35 9.84 14.50
N PHE A 258 -18.20 9.02 13.87
CA PHE A 258 -18.47 9.12 12.44
C PHE A 258 -19.20 10.41 12.07
N ALA A 259 -20.09 10.94 12.92
CA ALA A 259 -20.69 12.26 12.70
C ALA A 259 -19.63 13.38 12.71
N SER A 260 -18.67 13.32 13.64
CA SER A 260 -17.51 14.22 13.67
C SER A 260 -16.69 14.12 12.39
N ALA A 261 -16.41 12.91 11.92
CA ALA A 261 -15.68 12.69 10.67
C ALA A 261 -16.45 13.20 9.44
N LYS A 262 -17.77 12.96 9.37
CA LYS A 262 -18.67 13.44 8.31
C LYS A 262 -18.73 14.97 8.21
N SER A 263 -18.48 15.68 9.31
CA SER A 263 -18.35 17.15 9.30
C SER A 263 -17.09 17.65 8.59
N LYS A 264 -16.09 16.78 8.37
CA LYS A 264 -14.85 17.08 7.63
C LYS A 264 -14.91 16.58 6.19
N ALA A 265 -15.41 15.36 5.99
CA ALA A 265 -15.60 14.78 4.67
C ALA A 265 -16.94 14.02 4.64
N PRO A 266 -17.91 14.36 3.76
CA PRO A 266 -19.20 13.69 3.70
C PRO A 266 -19.10 12.16 3.59
N ASP A 267 -18.10 11.67 2.84
CA ASP A 267 -17.85 10.25 2.59
C ASP A 267 -16.91 9.60 3.62
N ALA A 268 -16.70 10.22 4.79
CA ALA A 268 -15.74 9.77 5.81
C ALA A 268 -15.89 8.32 6.28
N GLU A 269 -17.11 7.78 6.26
CA GLU A 269 -17.36 6.38 6.60
C GLU A 269 -16.81 5.43 5.53
N ASP A 270 -17.04 5.76 4.26
CA ASP A 270 -16.52 5.01 3.12
C ASP A 270 -14.99 5.17 3.02
N MET A 271 -14.46 6.37 3.24
CA MET A 271 -13.01 6.61 3.36
C MET A 271 -12.35 5.76 4.46
N TYR A 272 -13.06 5.46 5.56
CA TYR A 272 -12.52 4.61 6.62
C TYR A 272 -12.51 3.12 6.23
N LEU A 273 -13.57 2.65 5.56
CA LEU A 273 -13.74 1.26 5.15
C LEU A 273 -12.92 0.91 3.90
N HIS A 274 -12.83 1.84 2.96
CA HIS A 274 -12.25 1.70 1.62
C HIS A 274 -11.23 2.80 1.32
N PRO A 275 -10.20 3.01 2.17
CA PRO A 275 -9.30 4.16 2.06
C PRO A 275 -8.53 4.23 0.73
N SER A 276 -8.28 3.08 0.08
CA SER A 276 -7.59 3.03 -1.21
C SER A 276 -8.37 3.67 -2.35
N ASP A 277 -9.71 3.73 -2.24
CA ASP A 277 -10.58 4.28 -3.30
C ASP A 277 -10.52 5.82 -3.33
N TYR A 278 -9.97 6.43 -2.28
CA TYR A 278 -9.80 7.88 -2.10
C TYR A 278 -8.32 8.30 -2.15
N ALA A 279 -7.50 7.57 -2.91
CA ALA A 279 -6.06 7.84 -3.02
C ALA A 279 -5.74 9.20 -3.65
N ASP A 280 -6.68 9.77 -4.41
CA ASP A 280 -6.64 11.10 -5.02
C ASP A 280 -7.17 12.23 -4.10
N GLU A 281 -7.71 11.88 -2.93
CA GLU A 281 -8.17 12.82 -1.90
C GLU A 281 -7.40 12.68 -0.56
N PRO A 282 -6.06 12.72 -0.56
CA PRO A 282 -5.27 12.38 0.62
C PRO A 282 -5.48 13.33 1.81
N GLU A 283 -5.76 14.61 1.56
CA GLU A 283 -6.05 15.58 2.63
C GLU A 283 -7.39 15.27 3.32
N ASN A 284 -8.44 15.00 2.54
CA ASN A 284 -9.76 14.65 3.07
C ASN A 284 -9.68 13.34 3.86
N LEU A 285 -8.97 12.34 3.34
CA LEU A 285 -8.75 11.07 4.01
C LEU A 285 -8.07 11.24 5.37
N CYS A 286 -7.00 12.04 5.45
CA CYS A 286 -6.33 12.31 6.72
C CYS A 286 -7.21 13.10 7.69
N SER A 287 -7.87 14.16 7.22
CA SER A 287 -8.70 15.02 8.08
C SER A 287 -9.92 14.28 8.65
N ALA A 288 -10.56 13.42 7.84
CA ALA A 288 -11.65 12.55 8.26
C ALA A 288 -11.19 11.54 9.31
N PHE A 289 -10.02 10.92 9.11
CA PHE A 289 -9.46 9.95 10.05
C PHE A 289 -9.10 10.60 11.39
N LEU A 290 -8.45 11.77 11.38
CA LEU A 290 -8.19 12.54 12.60
C LEU A 290 -9.48 12.91 13.33
N ALA A 291 -10.52 13.34 12.60
CA ALA A 291 -11.80 13.71 13.17
C ALA A 291 -12.62 12.52 13.71
N LEU A 292 -12.41 11.32 13.17
CA LEU A 292 -12.99 10.06 13.65
C LEU A 292 -12.37 9.62 14.99
N TYR A 293 -11.04 9.61 15.09
CA TYR A 293 -10.35 9.06 16.26
C TYR A 293 -10.29 10.02 17.45
N ARG A 294 -10.26 11.35 17.22
CA ARG A 294 -10.18 12.35 18.29
C ARG A 294 -11.26 12.21 19.37
N PRO A 295 -12.57 12.11 19.06
CA PRO A 295 -13.60 11.94 20.09
C PRO A 295 -13.48 10.61 20.83
N LEU A 296 -13.06 9.53 20.16
CA LEU A 296 -12.89 8.22 20.79
C LEU A 296 -11.75 8.22 21.83
N LEU A 297 -10.64 8.90 21.52
CA LEU A 297 -9.50 9.04 22.43
C LEU A 297 -9.73 10.06 23.56
N ALA A 298 -10.81 10.84 23.49
CA ALA A 298 -11.23 11.80 24.50
C ALA A 298 -12.25 11.24 25.50
N ILE A 299 -12.71 10.00 25.31
CA ILE A 299 -13.60 9.31 26.26
C ILE A 299 -12.86 9.14 27.61
N PRO A 300 -13.39 9.64 28.75
CA PRO A 300 -12.69 9.57 30.03
C PRO A 300 -12.58 8.15 30.62
N ASP A 301 -13.57 7.29 30.34
CA ASP A 301 -13.57 5.90 30.78
C ASP A 301 -12.72 5.05 29.82
N GLU A 302 -11.59 4.54 30.30
CA GLU A 302 -10.64 3.79 29.47
C GLU A 302 -11.23 2.51 28.91
N GLU A 303 -12.05 1.78 29.67
CA GLU A 303 -12.68 0.55 29.20
C GLU A 303 -13.71 0.82 28.10
N ARG A 304 -14.46 1.92 28.24
CA ARG A 304 -15.38 2.41 27.22
C ARG A 304 -14.64 2.84 25.94
N ALA A 305 -13.57 3.60 26.09
CA ALA A 305 -12.72 4.04 24.97
C ALA A 305 -12.10 2.84 24.24
N GLY A 306 -11.54 1.89 25.00
CA GLY A 306 -10.98 0.65 24.46
C GLY A 306 -12.02 -0.20 23.73
N SER A 307 -13.24 -0.29 24.27
CA SER A 307 -14.35 -1.02 23.63
C SER A 307 -14.75 -0.37 22.30
N ALA A 308 -14.86 0.96 22.25
CA ALA A 308 -15.14 1.70 21.02
C ALA A 308 -14.05 1.47 19.96
N LEU A 309 -12.77 1.59 20.33
CA LEU A 309 -11.64 1.39 19.43
C LEU A 309 -11.57 -0.06 18.89
N ARG A 310 -11.82 -1.07 19.73
CA ARG A 310 -11.88 -2.48 19.29
C ARG A 310 -13.04 -2.73 18.32
N GLN A 311 -14.22 -2.16 18.59
CA GLN A 311 -15.38 -2.29 17.69
C GLN A 311 -15.14 -1.57 16.37
N LEU A 312 -14.55 -0.37 16.38
CA LEU A 312 -14.16 0.37 15.17
C LEU A 312 -13.18 -0.44 14.30
N ALA A 313 -12.19 -1.12 14.90
CA ALA A 313 -11.24 -1.95 14.17
C ALA A 313 -11.92 -3.15 13.48
N ARG A 314 -12.95 -3.74 14.09
CA ARG A 314 -13.71 -4.87 13.53
C ARG A 314 -14.56 -4.50 12.32
N LEU A 315 -14.96 -3.23 12.18
CA LEU A 315 -15.64 -2.77 10.97
C LEU A 315 -14.75 -2.91 9.72
N ARG A 316 -13.42 -2.83 9.89
CA ARG A 316 -12.43 -2.96 8.82
C ARG A 316 -11.83 -4.37 8.73
N GLY A 317 -11.82 -5.12 9.83
CA GLY A 317 -11.17 -6.42 9.94
C GLY A 317 -12.11 -7.60 9.69
N GLN A 318 -12.13 -8.13 8.47
CA GLN A 318 -12.35 -9.57 8.27
C GLN A 318 -10.98 -10.28 8.37
N GLU A 319 -10.87 -11.31 9.20
CA GLU A 319 -9.61 -12.07 9.37
C GLU A 319 -9.27 -12.84 8.08
N LEU A 320 -8.13 -12.51 7.48
CA LEU A 320 -7.62 -13.20 6.29
C LEU A 320 -6.52 -14.18 6.72
N SER A 321 -6.74 -15.48 6.47
CA SER A 321 -5.66 -16.47 6.52
C SER A 321 -4.67 -16.22 5.37
N PHE A 322 -3.40 -16.60 5.52
CA PHE A 322 -2.43 -16.42 4.44
C PHE A 322 -2.82 -17.19 3.16
N ALA A 323 -3.47 -18.35 3.31
CA ALA A 323 -4.05 -19.11 2.21
C ALA A 323 -5.17 -18.34 1.47
N ASN A 324 -5.99 -17.55 2.17
CA ASN A 324 -7.00 -16.69 1.56
C ASN A 324 -6.37 -15.50 0.82
N VAL A 325 -5.26 -14.96 1.36
CA VAL A 325 -4.47 -13.88 0.75
C VAL A 325 -3.81 -14.31 -0.57
N VAL A 326 -3.41 -15.59 -0.67
CA VAL A 326 -2.76 -16.19 -1.85
C VAL A 326 -3.78 -16.58 -2.92
N SER A 327 -4.97 -17.04 -2.55
CA SER A 327 -5.99 -17.54 -3.48
C SER A 327 -6.86 -16.46 -4.15
N GLY A 328 -6.70 -15.18 -3.79
CA GLY A 328 -7.47 -14.06 -4.36
C GLY A 328 -8.99 -14.14 -4.13
N ARG A 329 -9.46 -15.02 -3.23
CA ARG A 329 -10.87 -15.45 -3.14
C ARG A 329 -11.85 -14.46 -2.49
N GLU A 330 -11.45 -13.24 -2.15
CA GLU A 330 -12.34 -12.26 -1.51
C GLU A 330 -12.37 -10.87 -2.15
N GLN A 331 -11.84 -10.70 -3.37
CA GLN A 331 -12.18 -9.50 -4.17
C GLN A 331 -13.64 -9.50 -4.68
N THR A 332 -14.41 -10.57 -4.44
CA THR A 332 -15.78 -10.75 -4.97
C THR A 332 -16.91 -10.69 -3.94
N ARG A 333 -16.69 -10.18 -2.73
CA ARG A 333 -17.77 -9.87 -1.76
C ARG A 333 -17.74 -8.44 -1.25
N ILE A 334 -17.79 -7.48 -2.17
CA ILE A 334 -18.41 -6.18 -1.90
C ILE A 334 -19.52 -6.01 -2.96
N ASN A 335 -20.54 -6.83 -2.83
CA ASN A 335 -21.86 -6.61 -3.41
C ASN A 335 -22.83 -7.21 -2.42
N GLY A 336 -23.47 -6.36 -1.63
CA GLY A 336 -24.47 -6.70 -0.64
C GLY A 336 -25.50 -5.58 -0.53
N PRO A 337 -26.76 -5.90 -0.20
CA PRO A 337 -27.86 -5.62 -1.13
C PRO A 337 -28.99 -4.76 -0.56
N GLY A 338 -29.80 -4.20 -1.46
CA GLY A 338 -31.25 -4.11 -1.28
C GLY A 338 -31.84 -2.76 -0.88
N SER A 339 -32.48 -2.10 -1.84
CA SER A 339 -33.70 -1.33 -1.57
C SER A 339 -34.80 -1.78 -2.54
N LEU A 340 -35.94 -2.08 -1.95
CA LEU A 340 -37.17 -2.66 -2.50
C LEU A 340 -37.91 -1.72 -3.45
N GLU A 341 -38.83 -2.36 -4.20
CA GLU A 341 -40.02 -1.86 -4.94
C GLU A 341 -39.86 -2.13 -6.44
N GLY A 342 -40.70 -2.91 -7.13
CA GLY A 342 -42.12 -3.22 -6.97
C GLY A 342 -42.64 -3.35 -8.41
N GLY A 343 -43.06 -4.54 -8.85
CA GLY A 343 -43.45 -4.73 -10.25
C GLY A 343 -43.84 -6.16 -10.60
N THR A 344 -45.12 -6.45 -10.47
CA THR A 344 -45.81 -7.71 -10.71
C THR A 344 -46.04 -8.04 -12.21
N TYR A 345 -45.76 -9.31 -12.57
CA TYR A 345 -46.38 -10.20 -13.60
C TYR A 345 -46.20 -9.91 -15.12
N PRO A 346 -46.46 -10.90 -16.01
CA PRO A 346 -45.90 -12.26 -16.18
C PRO A 346 -45.24 -12.46 -17.58
N GLY A 347 -44.49 -13.55 -17.79
CA GLY A 347 -44.08 -14.01 -19.14
C GLY A 347 -45.21 -14.72 -19.90
N PRO A 348 -44.95 -15.52 -20.96
CA PRO A 348 -43.71 -15.70 -21.75
C PRO A 348 -43.95 -15.70 -23.29
N LEU A 349 -42.87 -15.99 -24.05
CA LEU A 349 -42.80 -16.44 -25.47
C LEU A 349 -42.85 -15.37 -26.58
N ALA A 350 -41.68 -15.09 -27.16
CA ALA A 350 -41.25 -15.54 -28.50
C ALA A 350 -39.81 -15.08 -28.76
#